data_AF-A0A453LJ40-F1
#
_entry.id   AF-A0A453LJ40-F1
#
_cell.length_a   1.000
_cell.length_b   1.000
_cell.length_c   1.000
_cell.angle_alpha   90.00
_cell.angle_beta   90.00
_cell.angle_gamma   90.00
#
_symmetry.space_group_name_H-M   'P 1'
#
loop_
_entity.id
_entity.type
_entity.pdbx_description
1 polymer ?
#
loop_
_entity_poly.entity_id
_entity_poly.type
_entity_poly.pdbx_seq_one_letter_code
_entity_poly.pdbx_strand_id
1 'polypeptide(L)'
;MEKDDKVGNDVCTKVIQKGVRQQRYRLKKKYFNGYTAQEALSNKPANITHENWTSLVNKSDERNKKICQMNKENREAVKHHQKTGSMSYVAYFSKLKKDKYNNQDPSPIEFFKDTHTNSKTGSMSEPALLAHNAMEKKEKHNQKVSSQYSIQRLWLKF
;
A
#
# COMPACT_ATOMS: atom_id res chain seq x y z
N MET A 1 13.35 -13.23 32.30
CA MET A 1 13.22 -14.48 31.52
C MET A 1 12.29 -14.30 30.32
N GLU A 2 11.17 -13.57 30.42
CA GLU A 2 10.17 -13.41 29.33
C GLU A 2 10.63 -12.63 28.07
N LYS A 3 11.64 -11.75 28.16
CA LYS A 3 12.13 -10.95 27.02
C LYS A 3 12.97 -11.77 26.04
N ASP A 4 13.74 -12.74 26.54
CA ASP A 4 14.66 -13.52 25.72
C ASP A 4 13.90 -14.56 24.88
N ASP A 5 12.81 -15.10 25.42
CA ASP A 5 11.89 -15.99 24.69
C ASP A 5 11.21 -15.27 23.52
N LYS A 6 10.83 -14.00 23.71
CA LYS A 6 10.24 -13.18 22.64
C LYS A 6 11.24 -12.92 21.52
N VAL A 7 12.48 -12.56 21.86
CA VAL A 7 13.55 -12.33 20.89
C VAL A 7 13.87 -13.62 20.13
N GLY A 8 13.98 -14.76 20.84
CA GLY A 8 14.19 -16.07 20.23
C GLY A 8 13.09 -16.46 19.25
N ASN A 9 11.82 -16.30 19.65
CA ASN A 9 10.65 -16.58 18.80
C ASN A 9 10.61 -15.70 17.55
N ASP A 10 10.93 -14.40 17.67
CA ASP A 10 10.97 -13.48 16.53
C ASP A 10 12.06 -13.87 15.53
N VAL A 11 13.24 -14.26 16.01
CA VAL A 11 14.35 -14.71 15.16
C VAL A 11 13.96 -16.01 14.44
N CYS A 12 13.44 -17.00 15.16
CA CYS A 12 12.99 -18.27 14.58
C CYS A 12 11.90 -18.05 13.52
N THR A 13 10.92 -17.21 13.83
CA THR A 13 9.84 -16.84 12.91
C THR A 13 10.39 -16.24 11.61
N LYS A 14 11.34 -15.31 11.69
CA LYS A 14 11.97 -14.69 10.51
C LYS A 14 12.72 -15.72 9.66
N VAL A 15 13.43 -16.66 10.28
CA VAL A 15 14.15 -17.73 9.58
C VAL A 15 13.18 -18.63 8.82
N ILE A 16 12.11 -19.08 9.47
CA ILE A 16 11.08 -19.92 8.84
C ILE A 16 10.39 -19.17 7.70
N GLN A 17 9.99 -17.91 7.91
CA GLN A 17 9.37 -17.08 6.87
C GLN A 17 10.27 -16.90 5.65
N LYS A 18 11.59 -16.72 5.86
CA LYS A 18 12.57 -16.65 4.77
C LYS A 18 12.65 -17.99 4.02
N GLY A 19 12.69 -19.11 4.73
CA GLY A 19 12.68 -20.45 4.14
C GLY A 19 11.45 -20.69 3.25
N VAL A 20 10.25 -20.40 3.78
CA VAL A 20 8.98 -20.52 3.03
C VAL A 20 8.98 -19.63 1.79
N ARG A 21 9.46 -18.39 1.89
CA ARG A 21 9.56 -17.47 0.74
C ARG A 21 10.45 -18.04 -0.36
N GLN A 22 11.61 -18.58 0.00
CA GLN A 22 12.54 -19.18 -0.96
C GLN A 22 11.98 -20.44 -1.60
N GLN A 23 11.30 -21.29 -0.83
CA GLN A 23 10.63 -22.47 -1.35
C GLN A 23 9.55 -22.09 -2.38
N ARG A 24 8.70 -21.11 -2.06
CA ARG A 24 7.68 -20.59 -2.99
C ARG A 24 8.29 -20.05 -4.28
N TYR A 25 9.40 -19.29 -4.17
CA TYR A 25 10.11 -18.78 -5.34
C TYR A 25 10.65 -19.91 -6.23
N ARG A 26 11.32 -20.91 -5.64
CA ARG A 26 11.86 -22.07 -6.36
C ARG A 26 10.75 -22.88 -7.05
N LEU A 27 9.64 -23.13 -6.35
CA LEU A 27 8.48 -23.82 -6.90
C LEU A 27 7.90 -23.06 -8.11
N LYS A 28 7.65 -21.76 -7.95
CA LYS A 28 7.14 -20.92 -9.03
C LYS A 28 8.09 -20.93 -10.24
N LYS A 29 9.38 -20.73 -9.99
CA LYS A 29 10.40 -20.69 -11.06
C LYS A 29 10.51 -22.01 -11.82
N LYS A 30 10.44 -23.15 -11.13
CA LYS A 30 10.66 -24.47 -11.74
C LYS A 30 9.42 -25.05 -12.43
N TYR A 31 8.23 -24.82 -11.87
CA TYR A 31 7.02 -25.55 -12.28
C TYR A 31 5.89 -24.67 -12.83
N PHE A 32 5.97 -23.33 -12.70
CA PHE A 32 4.90 -22.43 -13.15
C PHE A 32 5.34 -21.47 -14.26
N ASN A 33 6.57 -20.96 -14.19
CA ASN A 33 7.07 -20.04 -15.20
C ASN A 33 7.31 -20.78 -16.52
N GLY A 34 6.62 -20.39 -17.57
CA GLY A 34 6.74 -21.00 -18.90
C GLY A 34 5.90 -22.26 -19.11
N TYR A 35 5.07 -22.64 -18.14
CA TYR A 35 4.18 -23.80 -18.23
C TYR A 35 2.71 -23.40 -18.21
N THR A 36 1.89 -24.14 -18.95
CA THR A 36 0.43 -24.13 -18.85
C THR A 36 -0.03 -24.81 -17.57
N ALA A 37 -1.30 -24.60 -17.18
CA ALA A 37 -1.86 -25.25 -15.99
C ALA A 37 -1.85 -26.79 -16.11
N GLN A 38 -2.10 -27.33 -17.31
CA GLN A 38 -2.08 -28.77 -17.55
C GLN A 38 -0.68 -29.36 -17.43
N GLU A 39 0.33 -28.70 -18.01
CA GLU A 39 1.73 -29.13 -17.88
C GLU A 39 2.21 -29.06 -16.43
N ALA A 40 1.80 -28.02 -15.70
CA ALA A 40 2.10 -27.91 -14.27
C ALA A 40 1.45 -29.05 -13.47
N LEU A 41 0.20 -29.42 -13.74
CA LEU A 41 -0.48 -30.55 -13.07
C LEU A 41 0.25 -31.88 -13.30
N SER A 42 0.71 -32.12 -14.54
CA SER A 42 1.46 -33.32 -14.91
C SER A 42 2.86 -33.35 -14.27
N ASN A 43 3.51 -32.20 -14.09
CA ASN A 43 4.86 -32.08 -13.53
C ASN A 43 4.85 -31.88 -12.00
N LYS A 44 4.28 -32.84 -11.27
CA LYS A 44 4.17 -32.79 -9.80
C LYS A 44 5.53 -33.00 -9.11
N PRO A 45 5.93 -32.17 -8.13
CA PRO A 45 7.05 -32.47 -7.25
C PRO A 45 6.84 -33.74 -6.41
N ALA A 46 7.89 -34.55 -6.23
CA ALA A 46 7.82 -35.80 -5.47
C ALA A 46 7.40 -35.63 -4.00
N ASN A 47 7.79 -34.50 -3.39
CA ASN A 47 7.61 -34.21 -1.96
C ASN A 47 6.26 -33.54 -1.61
N ILE A 48 5.32 -33.41 -2.55
CA ILE A 48 4.01 -32.78 -2.33
C ILE A 48 2.91 -33.79 -2.71
N THR A 49 1.84 -33.86 -1.92
CA THR A 49 0.69 -34.73 -2.24
C THR A 49 -0.04 -34.22 -3.48
N HIS A 50 -0.68 -35.12 -4.23
CA HIS A 50 -1.35 -34.73 -5.47
C HIS A 50 -2.46 -33.69 -5.23
N GLU A 51 -3.26 -33.87 -4.18
CA GLU A 51 -4.33 -32.94 -3.78
C GLU A 51 -3.81 -31.52 -3.51
N ASN A 52 -2.72 -31.42 -2.74
CA ASN A 52 -2.10 -30.12 -2.42
C ASN A 52 -1.51 -29.46 -3.67
N TRP A 53 -0.92 -30.25 -4.57
CA TRP A 53 -0.40 -29.76 -5.84
C TRP A 53 -1.52 -29.24 -6.75
N THR A 54 -2.58 -30.01 -6.92
CA THR A 54 -3.74 -29.63 -7.73
C THR A 54 -4.41 -28.37 -7.19
N SER A 55 -4.59 -28.27 -5.87
CA SER A 55 -5.10 -27.04 -5.23
C SER A 55 -4.21 -25.83 -5.49
N LEU A 56 -2.88 -26.01 -5.44
CA LEU A 56 -1.92 -24.96 -5.74
C LEU A 56 -1.99 -24.50 -7.20
N VAL A 57 -2.05 -25.44 -8.15
CA VAL A 57 -2.13 -25.13 -9.59
C VAL A 57 -3.45 -24.44 -9.92
N ASN A 58 -4.57 -24.91 -9.38
CA ASN A 58 -5.88 -24.30 -9.55
C ASN A 58 -5.93 -22.87 -8.99
N LYS A 59 -5.21 -22.59 -7.90
CA LYS A 59 -5.10 -21.22 -7.36
C LYS A 59 -4.27 -20.30 -8.27
N SER A 60 -3.42 -20.84 -9.14
CA SER A 60 -2.66 -20.08 -10.14
C SER A 60 -3.42 -19.95 -11.47
N ASP A 61 -4.75 -19.82 -11.40
CA ASP A 61 -5.60 -19.61 -12.57
C ASP A 61 -5.36 -18.26 -13.27
N GLU A 62 -5.94 -18.14 -14.46
CA GLU A 62 -5.79 -16.95 -15.30
C GLU A 62 -6.34 -15.69 -14.62
N ARG A 63 -7.41 -15.83 -13.82
CA ARG A 63 -7.97 -14.73 -13.04
C ARG A 63 -6.96 -14.18 -12.05
N ASN A 64 -6.33 -15.05 -11.25
CA ASN A 64 -5.36 -14.61 -10.25
C ASN A 64 -4.09 -14.06 -10.89
N LYS A 65 -3.67 -14.59 -12.06
CA LYS A 65 -2.56 -14.03 -12.85
C LYS A 65 -2.84 -12.59 -13.29
N LYS A 66 -4.04 -12.34 -13.85
CA LYS A 66 -4.47 -11.00 -14.24
C LYS A 66 -4.49 -10.04 -13.05
N ILE A 67 -5.05 -10.46 -11.91
CA ILE A 67 -5.06 -9.65 -10.69
C ILE A 67 -3.63 -9.34 -10.21
N CYS A 68 -2.73 -10.33 -10.24
CA CYS A 68 -1.33 -10.12 -9.86
C CYS A 68 -0.63 -9.10 -10.76
N GLN A 69 -0.89 -9.15 -12.07
CA GLN A 69 -0.33 -8.23 -13.05
C GLN A 69 -0.87 -6.81 -12.86
N MET A 70 -2.20 -6.65 -12.74
CA MET A 70 -2.81 -5.35 -12.42
C MET A 70 -2.26 -4.78 -11.11
N ASN A 71 -2.07 -5.60 -10.08
CA ASN A 71 -1.48 -5.15 -8.82
C ASN A 71 -0.02 -4.71 -8.95
N LYS A 72 0.74 -5.29 -9.88
CA LYS A 72 2.10 -4.88 -10.18
C LYS A 72 2.10 -3.52 -10.89
N GLU A 73 1.29 -3.39 -11.94
CA GLU A 73 1.12 -2.14 -12.69
C GLU A 73 0.63 -1.01 -11.78
N ASN A 74 -0.36 -1.28 -10.90
CA ASN A 74 -0.85 -0.30 -9.94
C ASN A 74 0.24 0.16 -8.96
N ARG A 75 1.14 -0.75 -8.54
CA ARG A 75 2.28 -0.38 -7.67
C ARG A 75 3.30 0.49 -8.40
N GLU A 76 3.56 0.18 -9.66
CA GLU A 76 4.47 0.96 -10.52
C GLU A 76 3.88 2.34 -10.87
N ALA A 77 2.55 2.45 -10.95
CA ALA A 77 1.83 3.69 -11.19
C ALA A 77 1.72 4.61 -9.96
N VAL A 78 2.11 4.16 -8.74
CA VAL A 78 2.07 5.00 -7.53
C VAL A 78 3.10 6.13 -7.64
N LYS A 79 2.64 7.37 -7.79
CA LYS A 79 3.50 8.57 -7.91
C LYS A 79 4.08 9.04 -6.57
N HIS A 80 3.30 8.92 -5.50
CA HIS A 80 3.66 9.42 -4.17
C HIS A 80 3.54 8.28 -3.16
N HIS A 81 4.69 7.77 -2.71
CA HIS A 81 4.71 6.72 -1.70
C HIS A 81 4.47 7.30 -0.30
N GLN A 82 3.49 6.75 0.40
CA GLN A 82 3.24 7.06 1.80
C GLN A 82 4.41 6.64 2.71
N LYS A 83 4.48 7.29 3.88
CA LYS A 83 5.46 7.08 4.96
C LYS A 83 4.81 6.64 6.27
N THR A 84 3.58 6.11 6.22
CA THR A 84 2.76 5.64 7.35
C THR A 84 3.18 4.29 7.93
N GLY A 85 4.21 3.66 7.38
CA GLY A 85 4.68 2.34 7.82
C GLY A 85 3.73 1.21 7.44
N SER A 86 3.47 0.29 8.36
CA SER A 86 2.57 -0.86 8.15
C SER A 86 1.07 -0.51 8.29
N MET A 87 0.75 0.74 8.63
CA MET A 87 -0.63 1.17 8.82
C MET A 87 -1.31 1.49 7.48
N SER A 88 -2.56 1.05 7.32
CA SER A 88 -3.40 1.49 6.22
C SER A 88 -3.78 2.97 6.39
N TYR A 89 -4.15 3.64 5.29
CA TYR A 89 -4.66 5.02 5.35
C TYR A 89 -5.84 5.16 6.30
N VAL A 90 -6.78 4.19 6.33
CA VAL A 90 -7.96 4.23 7.21
C VAL A 90 -7.57 4.18 8.69
N ALA A 91 -6.63 3.29 9.04
CA ALA A 91 -6.13 3.18 10.40
C ALA A 91 -5.35 4.44 10.79
N TYR A 92 -4.51 4.96 9.88
CA TYR A 92 -3.72 6.17 10.11
C TYR A 92 -4.59 7.41 10.23
N PHE A 93 -5.63 7.54 9.40
CA PHE A 93 -6.63 8.60 9.46
C PHE A 93 -7.36 8.59 10.80
N SER A 94 -7.86 7.42 11.23
CA SER A 94 -8.54 7.27 12.52
C SER A 94 -7.64 7.64 13.70
N LYS A 95 -6.35 7.33 13.60
CA LYS A 95 -5.34 7.74 14.57
C LYS A 95 -5.14 9.25 14.58
N LEU A 96 -4.88 9.87 13.42
CA LEU A 96 -4.69 11.31 13.31
C LEU A 96 -5.89 12.10 13.82
N LYS A 97 -7.10 11.67 13.45
CA LYS A 97 -8.36 12.27 13.88
C LYS A 97 -8.41 12.42 15.40
N LYS A 98 -8.04 11.37 16.13
CA LYS A 98 -8.02 11.36 17.60
C LYS A 98 -6.84 12.15 18.17
N ASP A 99 -5.64 11.88 17.67
CA ASP A 99 -4.39 12.33 18.29
C ASP A 99 -4.04 13.79 17.98
N LYS A 100 -4.40 14.28 16.78
CA LYS A 100 -3.95 15.58 16.26
C LYS A 100 -5.09 16.54 15.94
N TYR A 101 -6.24 16.02 15.53
CA TYR A 101 -7.33 16.83 14.99
C TYR A 101 -8.54 16.93 15.93
N ASN A 102 -8.42 16.63 17.22
CA ASN A 102 -9.50 16.79 18.21
C ASN A 102 -10.83 16.11 17.78
N ASN A 103 -10.74 14.91 17.22
CA ASN A 103 -11.84 14.15 16.61
C ASN A 103 -12.52 14.81 15.40
N GLN A 104 -11.89 15.82 14.80
CA GLN A 104 -12.28 16.39 13.50
C GLN A 104 -11.53 15.69 12.37
N ASP A 105 -12.15 15.67 11.20
CA ASP A 105 -11.53 15.09 10.02
C ASP A 105 -10.42 16.02 9.50
N PRO A 106 -9.18 15.52 9.29
CA PRO A 106 -8.12 16.33 8.70
C PRO A 106 -8.49 16.76 7.28
N SER A 107 -8.09 17.98 6.91
CA SER A 107 -8.20 18.42 5.52
C SER A 107 -7.40 17.50 4.60
N PRO A 108 -7.83 17.25 3.34
CA PRO A 108 -7.07 16.46 2.39
C PRO A 108 -5.61 16.91 2.23
N ILE A 109 -5.33 18.22 2.35
CA ILE A 109 -3.97 18.77 2.24
C ILE A 109 -3.13 18.39 3.45
N GLU A 110 -3.69 18.54 4.64
CA GLU A 110 -2.99 18.20 5.87
C GLU A 110 -2.80 16.68 6.02
N PHE A 111 -3.81 15.90 5.63
CA PHE A 111 -3.71 14.45 5.61
C PHE A 111 -2.63 13.97 4.64
N PHE A 112 -2.53 14.60 3.47
CA PHE A 112 -1.46 14.31 2.51
C PHE A 112 -0.08 14.62 3.12
N LYS A 113 0.07 15.78 3.77
CA LYS A 113 1.30 16.17 4.47
C LYS A 113 1.69 15.16 5.54
N ASP A 114 0.76 14.75 6.39
CA ASP A 114 1.02 13.83 7.50
C ASP A 114 1.35 12.40 7.03
N THR A 115 0.81 11.99 5.89
CA THR A 115 1.02 10.64 5.34
C THR A 115 2.27 10.53 4.48
N HIS A 116 2.80 11.64 3.97
CA HIS A 116 3.95 11.66 3.06
C HIS A 116 5.21 12.31 3.66
N THR A 117 5.12 12.83 4.89
CA THR A 117 6.27 13.25 5.68
C THR A 117 6.87 12.05 6.42
N ASN A 118 8.17 11.82 6.28
CA ASN A 118 8.86 10.81 7.05
C ASN A 118 9.04 11.28 8.49
N SER A 119 8.47 10.55 9.45
CA SER A 119 8.54 10.89 10.87
C SER A 119 9.96 10.92 11.46
N LYS A 120 10.92 10.19 10.85
CA LYS A 120 12.32 10.16 11.32
C LYS A 120 13.12 11.36 10.83
N THR A 121 12.91 11.77 9.58
CA THR A 121 13.72 12.82 8.93
C THR A 121 12.98 14.15 8.83
N GLY A 122 11.68 14.18 9.11
CA GLY A 122 10.83 15.36 8.94
C GLY A 122 10.64 15.79 7.48
N SER A 123 11.08 14.97 6.51
CA SER A 123 11.13 15.34 5.09
C SER A 123 10.14 14.58 4.23
N MET A 124 9.67 15.23 3.17
CA MET A 124 8.88 14.64 2.09
C MET A 124 9.80 14.25 0.93
N SER A 125 9.37 13.30 0.08
CA SER A 125 10.03 13.11 -1.21
C SER A 125 9.77 14.31 -2.12
N GLU A 126 10.68 14.62 -3.03
CA GLU A 126 10.54 15.73 -3.97
C GLU A 126 9.21 15.68 -4.75
N PRO A 127 8.77 14.54 -5.32
CA PRO A 127 7.46 14.46 -5.97
C PRO A 127 6.29 14.78 -5.03
N ALA A 128 6.37 14.33 -3.77
CA ALA A 128 5.31 14.59 -2.79
C ALA A 128 5.30 16.06 -2.35
N LEU A 129 6.47 16.69 -2.18
CA LEU A 129 6.56 18.11 -1.85
C LEU A 129 5.98 18.99 -2.97
N LEU A 130 6.31 18.69 -4.22
CA LEU A 130 5.76 19.39 -5.38
C LEU A 130 4.22 19.25 -5.42
N ALA A 131 3.69 18.05 -5.19
CA ALA A 131 2.25 17.80 -5.14
C ALA A 131 1.57 18.56 -4.00
N HIS A 132 2.14 18.53 -2.79
CA HIS A 132 1.63 19.27 -1.64
C HIS A 132 1.54 20.78 -1.92
N ASN A 133 2.63 21.36 -2.45
CA ASN A 133 2.67 22.78 -2.79
C ASN A 133 1.65 23.14 -3.89
N ALA A 134 1.43 22.26 -4.86
CA ALA A 134 0.40 22.44 -5.88
C ALA A 134 -1.02 22.42 -5.29
N MET A 135 -1.28 21.51 -4.35
CA MET A 135 -2.57 21.43 -3.64
C MET A 135 -2.83 22.68 -2.81
N GLU A 136 -1.85 23.16 -2.04
CA GLU A 136 -1.97 24.41 -1.27
C GLU A 136 -2.25 25.62 -2.17
N LYS A 137 -1.54 25.73 -3.30
CA LYS A 137 -1.77 26.80 -4.28
C LYS A 137 -3.19 26.75 -4.83
N LYS A 138 -3.69 25.56 -5.14
CA LYS A 138 -5.06 25.36 -5.65
C LYS A 138 -6.12 25.72 -4.61
N GLU A 139 -5.90 25.35 -3.34
CA GLU A 139 -6.81 25.72 -2.25
C GLU A 139 -6.87 27.24 -2.05
N LYS A 140 -5.71 27.92 -2.01
CA LYS A 140 -5.64 29.38 -1.91
C LYS A 140 -6.36 30.07 -3.07
N HIS A 141 -6.19 29.55 -4.29
CA HIS A 141 -6.89 30.06 -5.46
C HIS A 141 -8.41 29.89 -5.31
N ASN A 142 -8.87 28.70 -4.93
CA ASN A 142 -10.30 28.42 -4.73
C ASN A 142 -10.93 29.32 -3.66
N GLN A 143 -10.23 29.56 -2.55
CA GLN A 143 -10.68 30.47 -1.49
C GLN A 143 -10.82 31.91 -2.01
N LYS A 144 -9.84 32.39 -2.77
CA LYS A 144 -9.87 33.73 -3.39
C LYS A 144 -11.06 33.87 -4.35
N VAL A 145 -11.26 32.89 -5.22
CA VAL A 145 -12.35 32.85 -6.19
C VAL A 145 -13.71 32.81 -5.48
N SER A 146 -13.87 31.96 -4.47
CA SER A 146 -15.09 31.89 -3.66
C SER A 146 -15.42 33.21 -2.96
N SER A 147 -14.41 33.87 -2.39
CA SER A 147 -14.56 35.19 -1.77
C SER A 147 -15.00 36.26 -2.77
N GLN A 148 -14.39 36.28 -3.97
CA GLN A 148 -14.79 37.20 -5.04
C GLN A 148 -16.25 37.00 -5.48
N TYR A 149 -16.69 35.75 -5.67
CA TYR A 149 -18.09 35.46 -6.01
C TYR A 149 -19.07 35.84 -4.89
N SER A 150 -18.69 35.67 -3.63
CA SER A 150 -19.48 36.09 -2.48
C SER A 150 -19.71 37.61 -2.49
N ILE A 151 -18.63 38.38 -2.68
CA ILE A 151 -18.67 39.84 -2.76
C ILE A 151 -19.55 40.29 -3.94
N GLN A 152 -19.37 39.70 -5.12
CA GLN A 152 -20.18 40.04 -6.30
C GLN A 152 -21.68 39.76 -6.09
N ARG A 153 -22.05 38.65 -5.43
CA ARG A 153 -23.45 38.33 -5.10
C ARG A 153 -24.06 39.30 -4.09
N LEU A 154 -23.27 39.79 -3.13
CA LEU A 154 -23.70 40.82 -2.19
C LEU A 154 -24.00 42.14 -2.90
N TRP A 155 -23.14 42.55 -3.83
CA TRP A 155 -23.34 43.76 -4.63
C TRP A 155 -24.58 43.71 -5.54
N LEU A 156 -24.95 42.55 -6.09
CA LEU A 156 -26.15 42.39 -6.92
C LEU A 156 -27.48 42.39 -6.13
N LYS A 157 -27.42 42.39 -4.79
CA LYS A 157 -28.60 42.44 -3.90
C LYS A 157 -28.91 43.85 -3.39
N PHE A 158 -28.05 44.83 -3.70
CA PHE A 158 -28.27 46.26 -3.47
C PHE A 158 -28.52 46.93 -4.81
#